data_AF-A0A261BBL3-F1
#
_entry.id   AF-A0A261BBL3-F1
#
_cell.length_a   1.000
_cell.length_b   1.000
_cell.length_c   1.000
_cell.angle_alpha   90.00
_cell.angle_beta   90.00
_cell.angle_gamma   90.00
#
_symmetry.space_group_name_H-M   'P 1'
#
loop_
_entity.id
_entity.type
_entity.pdbx_description
1 polymer ?
#
loop_
_entity_poly.entity_id
_entity_poly.type
_entity_poly.pdbx_seq_one_letter_code
_entity_poly.pdbx_strand_id
1 'polypeptide(L)'
;MKFFSSKIPTSLLSCTSTKHITPEDIRHYKETMQNMKGQKMNASAMHLITNETIYQVTVEVATRAMQTLKKVIRRGVCEYKLGSKTDRLIASYTQIHEEYKEMLLKMEIKMKPSKAEYVIECWLKKDAAEKAAQEHKDRRRMRKESKKAAAEKSLANYSNGESGSETDDSNAMPVLETAENFTGCRVLKEIIV
;
A
#
# COMPACT_ATOMS: atom_id res chain seq x y z
N MET A 1 59.51 -28.47 53.04
CA MET A 1 59.17 -28.87 51.66
C MET A 1 59.03 -27.61 50.81
N LYS A 2 59.83 -27.46 49.75
CA LYS A 2 59.79 -26.29 48.86
C LYS A 2 58.82 -26.59 47.72
N PHE A 3 57.68 -25.91 47.69
CA PHE A 3 56.75 -25.98 46.57
C PHE A 3 57.22 -25.01 45.48
N PHE A 4 57.76 -25.55 44.39
CA PHE A 4 58.00 -24.79 43.17
C PHE A 4 56.65 -24.58 42.47
N SER A 5 56.08 -23.39 42.64
CA SER A 5 54.96 -22.93 41.81
C SER A 5 55.52 -22.54 40.45
N SER A 6 55.47 -23.46 39.49
CA SER A 6 55.78 -23.17 38.09
C SER A 6 54.73 -22.19 37.56
N LYS A 7 55.15 -20.94 37.35
CA LYS A 7 54.37 -19.97 36.59
C LYS A 7 54.31 -20.45 35.15
N ILE A 8 53.19 -21.06 34.78
CA ILE A 8 52.87 -21.34 33.38
C ILE A 8 52.80 -19.99 32.66
N PRO A 9 53.65 -19.71 31.65
CA PRO A 9 53.55 -18.49 30.87
C PRO A 9 52.26 -18.57 30.06
N THR A 10 51.27 -17.75 30.40
CA THR A 10 49.99 -17.64 29.67
C THR A 10 50.13 -16.88 28.35
N SER A 11 51.30 -16.95 27.70
CA SER A 11 51.67 -16.12 26.54
C SER A 11 51.39 -16.76 25.18
N LEU A 12 50.56 -17.82 25.09
CA LEU A 12 50.46 -18.62 23.86
C LEU A 12 49.10 -18.72 23.15
N LEU A 13 48.03 -18.00 23.52
CA LEU A 13 46.76 -18.09 22.78
C LEU A 13 45.93 -16.79 22.77
N SER A 14 46.54 -15.68 22.35
CA SER A 14 45.75 -14.51 21.95
C SER A 14 46.15 -14.06 20.56
N CYS A 15 45.77 -14.88 19.57
CA CYS A 15 45.66 -14.39 18.20
C CYS A 15 44.45 -13.44 18.17
N THR A 16 44.62 -12.21 18.66
CA THR A 16 43.57 -11.20 18.54
C THR A 16 43.47 -10.85 17.07
N SER A 17 42.55 -11.49 16.35
CA SER A 17 42.21 -11.07 14.99
C SER A 17 41.80 -9.60 15.04
N THR A 18 42.63 -8.75 14.44
CA THR A 18 42.37 -7.34 14.25
C THR A 18 41.73 -7.17 12.87
N LYS A 19 40.77 -6.24 12.80
CA LYS A 19 40.15 -5.80 11.55
C LYS A 19 40.53 -4.35 11.29
N HIS A 20 40.44 -3.94 10.03
CA HIS A 20 40.72 -2.57 9.62
C HIS A 20 39.50 -1.94 8.94
N ILE A 21 39.32 -0.64 9.13
CA ILE A 21 38.49 0.20 8.27
C ILE A 21 39.43 0.89 7.30
N THR A 22 39.31 0.60 6.00
CA THR A 22 40.15 1.19 4.96
C THR A 22 39.62 2.56 4.50
N PRO A 23 40.46 3.39 3.84
CA PRO A 23 39.98 4.59 3.15
C PRO A 23 38.88 4.29 2.12
N GLU A 24 38.98 3.16 1.43
CA GLU A 24 38.02 2.68 0.44
C GLU A 24 36.66 2.38 1.09
N ASP A 25 36.65 1.75 2.27
CA ASP A 25 35.44 1.51 3.05
C ASP A 25 34.73 2.83 3.39
N ILE A 26 35.49 3.85 3.83
CA ILE A 26 34.92 5.17 4.14
C ILE A 26 34.32 5.83 2.89
N ARG A 27 34.98 5.71 1.73
CA ARG A 27 34.44 6.22 0.47
C ARG A 27 33.13 5.51 0.13
N HIS A 28 33.10 4.19 0.21
CA HIS A 28 31.89 3.40 -0.04
C HIS A 28 30.75 3.72 0.95
N TYR A 29 31.06 3.93 2.23
CA TYR A 29 30.08 4.34 3.22
C TYR A 29 29.47 5.71 2.92
N LYS A 30 30.26 6.67 2.43
CA LYS A 30 29.75 7.99 2.04
C LYS A 30 28.80 7.89 0.83
N GLU A 31 29.16 7.10 -0.17
CA GLU A 31 28.32 6.82 -1.33
C GLU A 31 27.02 6.14 -0.91
N THR A 32 27.10 5.10 -0.08
CA THR A 32 25.94 4.39 0.46
C THR A 32 25.01 5.34 1.21
N MET A 33 25.56 6.25 2.03
CA MET A 33 24.77 7.26 2.74
C MET A 33 24.05 8.22 1.78
N GLN A 34 24.65 8.59 0.65
CA GLN A 34 24.02 9.42 -0.36
C GLN A 34 22.89 8.66 -1.08
N ASN A 35 23.12 7.39 -1.42
CA ASN A 35 22.09 6.54 -2.02
C ASN A 35 20.89 6.35 -1.07
N MET A 36 21.14 6.12 0.22
CA MET A 36 20.09 6.04 1.25
C MET A 36 19.27 7.33 1.34
N LYS A 37 19.89 8.51 1.20
CA LYS A 37 19.13 9.78 1.16
C LYS A 37 18.18 9.82 -0.03
N GLY A 38 18.66 9.45 -1.22
CA GLY A 38 17.83 9.39 -2.42
C GLY A 38 16.64 8.46 -2.25
N GLN A 39 16.89 7.24 -1.77
CA GLN A 39 15.84 6.25 -1.55
C GLN A 39 14.85 6.66 -0.46
N LYS A 40 15.32 7.30 0.62
CA LYS A 40 14.44 7.84 1.67
C LYS A 40 13.50 8.91 1.12
N MET A 41 14.00 9.81 0.27
CA MET A 41 13.16 10.83 -0.37
C MET A 41 12.12 10.20 -1.29
N ASN A 42 12.50 9.18 -2.07
CA ASN A 42 11.58 8.41 -2.91
C ASN A 42 10.49 7.74 -2.07
N ALA A 43 10.85 7.00 -1.02
CA ALA A 43 9.89 6.38 -0.11
C ALA A 43 8.96 7.41 0.54
N SER A 44 9.48 8.58 0.96
CA SER A 44 8.66 9.65 1.53
C SER A 44 7.64 10.18 0.52
N ALA A 45 8.05 10.38 -0.74
CA ALA A 45 7.14 10.81 -1.80
C ALA A 45 6.06 9.76 -2.09
N MET A 46 6.43 8.48 -2.14
CA MET A 46 5.47 7.39 -2.36
C MET A 46 4.48 7.27 -1.22
N HIS A 47 4.91 7.45 0.03
CA HIS A 47 4.01 7.48 1.17
C HIS A 47 2.99 8.61 1.05
N LEU A 48 3.39 9.81 0.62
CA LEU A 48 2.46 10.93 0.42
C LEU A 48 1.42 10.65 -0.67
N ILE A 49 1.80 9.92 -1.72
CA ILE A 49 0.90 9.62 -2.85
C ILE A 49 -0.06 8.47 -2.51
N THR A 50 0.44 7.42 -1.87
CA THR A 50 -0.29 6.15 -1.70
C THR A 50 -0.85 5.96 -0.29
N ASN A 51 -0.32 6.68 0.69
CA ASN A 51 -0.59 6.51 2.12
C ASN A 51 -0.38 5.07 2.64
N GLU A 52 0.49 4.29 1.97
CA GLU A 52 0.79 2.93 2.43
C GLU A 52 1.89 2.93 3.50
N THR A 53 1.72 2.05 4.48
CA THR A 53 2.61 1.92 5.65
C THR A 53 4.01 1.41 5.29
N ILE A 54 4.13 0.61 4.23
CA ILE A 54 5.41 0.06 3.77
C ILE A 54 6.43 1.17 3.46
N TYR A 55 5.97 2.28 2.87
CA TYR A 55 6.82 3.42 2.56
C TYR A 55 7.23 4.19 3.82
N GLN A 56 6.32 4.36 4.78
CA GLN A 56 6.63 4.97 6.08
C GLN A 56 7.69 4.15 6.83
N VAL A 57 7.49 2.84 6.96
CA VAL A 57 8.45 1.94 7.62
C VAL A 57 9.82 1.99 6.91
N THR A 58 9.83 2.06 5.59
CA THR A 58 11.08 2.21 4.81
C THR A 58 11.81 3.50 5.16
N VAL A 59 11.09 4.63 5.33
CA VAL A 59 11.68 5.91 5.76
C VAL A 59 12.30 5.83 7.16
N GLU A 60 11.62 5.17 8.09
CA GLU A 60 12.10 4.99 9.47
C GLU A 60 13.35 4.12 9.53
N VAL A 61 13.35 2.98 8.83
CA VAL A 61 14.49 2.08 8.73
C VAL A 61 15.68 2.77 8.04
N ALA A 62 15.45 3.47 6.93
CA ALA A 62 16.48 4.25 6.25
C ALA A 62 17.10 5.31 7.17
N THR A 63 16.28 5.99 7.97
CA THR A 63 16.75 6.99 8.93
C THR A 63 17.65 6.37 10.00
N ARG A 64 17.26 5.21 10.57
CA ARG A 64 18.07 4.47 11.55
C ARG A 64 19.39 3.97 10.94
N ALA A 65 19.35 3.45 9.72
CA ALA A 65 20.53 2.99 8.98
C ALA A 65 21.52 4.15 8.73
N MET A 66 21.02 5.28 8.23
CA MET A 66 21.83 6.48 7.98
C MET A 66 22.48 7.02 9.26
N GLN A 67 21.76 7.06 10.37
CA GLN A 67 22.30 7.53 11.65
C GLN A 67 23.44 6.63 12.14
N THR A 68 23.30 5.31 12.00
CA THR A 68 24.31 4.34 12.40
C THR A 68 25.52 4.40 11.48
N LEU A 69 25.31 4.48 10.16
CA LEU A 69 26.37 4.65 9.18
C LEU A 69 27.17 5.94 9.41
N LYS A 70 26.50 7.05 9.76
CA LYS A 70 27.17 8.30 10.12
C LYS A 70 28.11 8.12 11.33
N LYS A 71 27.77 7.27 12.30
CA LYS A 71 28.64 6.93 13.42
C LYS A 71 29.85 6.11 12.98
N VAL A 72 29.68 5.17 12.04
CA VAL A 72 30.78 4.38 11.45
C VAL A 72 31.74 5.30 10.71
N ILE A 73 31.25 6.17 9.83
CA ILE A 73 32.07 7.14 9.07
C ILE A 73 32.88 8.04 10.01
N ARG A 74 32.29 8.48 11.13
CA ARG A 74 32.96 9.31 12.15
C ARG A 74 34.15 8.62 12.83
N ARG A 75 34.24 7.28 12.81
CA ARG A 75 35.42 6.57 13.33
C ARG A 75 36.64 6.77 12.44
N GLY A 76 36.44 6.96 11.14
CA GLY A 76 37.51 7.09 10.17
C GLY A 76 38.27 5.79 9.94
N VAL A 77 39.43 5.93 9.31
CA VAL A 77 40.35 4.82 9.02
C VAL A 77 41.02 4.40 10.33
N CYS A 78 40.83 3.16 10.74
CA CYS A 78 41.42 2.65 11.97
C CYS A 78 41.49 1.12 11.98
N GLU A 79 42.45 0.60 12.74
CA GLU A 79 42.47 -0.82 13.14
C GLU A 79 41.71 -1.00 14.45
N TYR A 80 40.98 -2.10 14.57
CA TYR A 80 40.20 -2.41 15.77
C TYR A 80 40.21 -3.91 16.07
N LYS A 81 40.12 -4.23 17.36
CA LYS A 81 40.03 -5.62 17.84
C LYS A 81 38.58 -6.11 17.77
N LEU A 82 38.39 -7.40 17.52
CA LEU A 82 37.08 -8.05 17.68
C LEU A 82 36.54 -7.85 19.11
N GLY A 83 35.23 -7.65 19.23
CA GLY A 83 34.55 -7.38 20.50
C GLY A 83 34.69 -5.94 21.03
N SER A 84 35.51 -5.11 20.37
CA SER A 84 35.67 -3.68 20.72
C SER A 84 34.39 -2.87 20.45
N LYS A 85 34.34 -1.63 20.95
CA LYS A 85 33.24 -0.70 20.68
C LYS A 85 33.06 -0.44 19.18
N THR A 86 34.15 -0.44 18.40
CA THR A 86 34.10 -0.24 16.94
C THR A 86 33.54 -1.47 16.24
N ASP A 87 33.95 -2.67 16.64
CA ASP A 87 33.43 -3.93 16.09
C ASP A 87 31.92 -4.05 16.31
N ARG A 88 31.44 -3.75 17.54
CA ARG A 88 30.00 -3.74 17.85
C ARG A 88 29.23 -2.70 17.04
N LEU A 89 29.83 -1.53 16.80
CA LEU A 89 29.22 -0.49 15.98
C LEU A 89 29.07 -0.93 14.52
N ILE A 90 30.10 -1.57 13.96
CA ILE A 90 30.08 -2.09 12.60
C ILE A 90 29.06 -3.23 12.48
N ALA A 91 29.05 -4.17 13.43
CA ALA A 91 28.06 -5.25 13.47
C ALA A 91 26.62 -4.71 13.52
N SER A 92 26.37 -3.71 14.37
CA SER A 92 25.08 -3.03 14.46
C SER A 92 24.70 -2.34 13.15
N TYR A 93 25.64 -1.67 12.50
CA TYR A 93 25.41 -1.08 11.17
C TYR A 93 25.07 -2.16 10.15
N THR A 94 25.82 -3.25 10.08
CA THR A 94 25.59 -4.35 9.13
C THR A 94 24.20 -4.95 9.30
N GLN A 95 23.76 -5.19 10.53
CA GLN A 95 22.42 -5.70 10.82
C GLN A 95 21.32 -4.74 10.33
N ILE A 96 21.42 -3.46 10.69
CA ILE A 96 20.43 -2.44 10.30
C ILE A 96 20.47 -2.20 8.77
N HIS A 97 21.65 -2.30 8.16
CA HIS A 97 21.80 -2.16 6.73
C HIS A 97 21.11 -3.30 5.97
N GLU A 98 21.15 -4.52 6.51
CA GLU A 98 20.44 -5.66 5.91
C GLU A 98 18.92 -5.51 6.03
N GLU A 99 18.42 -5.06 7.19
CA GLU A 99 17.00 -4.69 7.38
C GLU A 99 16.58 -3.62 6.36
N TYR A 100 17.42 -2.61 6.14
CA TYR A 100 17.18 -1.57 5.14
C TYR A 100 17.09 -2.12 3.71
N LYS A 101 17.99 -3.03 3.31
CA LYS A 101 17.91 -3.67 1.98
C LYS A 101 16.64 -4.49 1.81
N GLU A 102 16.25 -5.23 2.85
CA GLU A 102 15.02 -6.01 2.83
C GLU A 102 13.80 -5.09 2.61
N MET A 103 13.76 -3.93 3.29
CA MET A 103 12.70 -2.94 3.10
C MET A 103 12.71 -2.33 1.70
N LEU A 104 13.88 -2.03 1.13
CA LEU A 104 13.97 -1.56 -0.26
C LEU A 104 13.42 -2.59 -1.24
N LEU A 105 13.73 -3.87 -1.05
CA LEU A 105 13.23 -4.93 -1.91
C LEU A 105 11.71 -5.03 -1.83
N LYS A 106 11.14 -4.99 -0.62
CA LYS A 106 9.69 -4.99 -0.42
C LYS A 106 9.04 -3.77 -1.08
N MET A 107 9.65 -2.59 -0.97
CA MET A 107 9.21 -1.38 -1.63
C MET A 107 9.25 -1.51 -3.16
N GLU A 108 10.30 -2.09 -3.72
CA GLU A 108 10.43 -2.29 -5.16
C GLU A 108 9.40 -3.28 -5.72
N ILE A 109 9.15 -4.38 -5.01
CA ILE A 109 8.10 -5.34 -5.35
C ILE A 109 6.74 -4.62 -5.38
N LYS A 110 6.48 -3.78 -4.38
CA LYS A 110 5.21 -3.05 -4.30
C LYS A 110 5.04 -2.02 -5.42
N MET A 111 6.12 -1.36 -5.83
CA MET A 111 6.12 -0.38 -6.92
C MET A 111 5.91 -1.01 -8.31
N LYS A 112 6.19 -2.32 -8.46
CA LYS A 112 6.01 -3.05 -9.72
C LYS A 112 4.94 -4.13 -9.52
N PRO A 113 3.64 -3.79 -9.63
CA PRO A 113 2.58 -4.79 -9.55
C PRO A 113 2.80 -5.87 -10.60
N SER A 114 2.53 -7.12 -10.23
CA SER A 114 2.74 -8.25 -11.12
C SER A 114 1.86 -8.12 -12.35
N LYS A 115 2.35 -8.54 -13.53
CA LYS A 115 1.53 -8.63 -14.74
C LYS A 115 0.26 -9.47 -14.51
N ALA A 116 0.34 -10.44 -13.60
CA ALA A 116 -0.80 -11.23 -13.18
C ALA A 116 -1.83 -10.40 -12.38
N GLU A 117 -1.41 -9.53 -11.47
CA GLU A 117 -2.32 -8.65 -10.71
C GLU A 117 -3.12 -7.73 -11.63
N TYR A 118 -2.47 -7.17 -12.66
CA TYR A 118 -3.15 -6.37 -13.67
C TYR A 118 -4.23 -7.17 -14.42
N VAL A 119 -3.90 -8.39 -14.87
CA VAL A 119 -4.85 -9.25 -15.59
C VAL A 119 -6.01 -9.66 -14.68
N ILE A 120 -5.73 -9.98 -13.41
CA ILE A 120 -6.75 -10.30 -12.40
C ILE A 120 -7.68 -9.10 -12.20
N GLU A 121 -7.13 -7.89 -12.03
CA GLU A 121 -7.91 -6.67 -11.85
C GLU A 121 -8.81 -6.39 -13.07
N CYS A 122 -8.29 -6.57 -14.29
CA CYS A 122 -9.08 -6.47 -15.52
C CYS A 122 -10.22 -7.49 -15.58
N TRP A 123 -9.97 -8.75 -15.18
CA TRP A 123 -11.02 -9.78 -15.13
C TRP A 123 -12.09 -9.47 -14.09
N LEU A 124 -11.70 -9.04 -12.89
CA LEU A 124 -12.64 -8.67 -11.84
C LEU A 124 -13.53 -7.49 -12.25
N LYS A 125 -12.96 -6.47 -12.91
CA LYS A 125 -13.72 -5.34 -13.46
C LYS A 125 -14.72 -5.79 -14.54
N LYS A 126 -14.31 -6.72 -15.40
CA LYS A 126 -15.18 -7.26 -16.45
C LYS A 126 -16.34 -8.06 -15.86
N ASP A 127 -16.07 -8.94 -14.90
CA ASP A 127 -17.09 -9.76 -14.22
C ASP A 127 -18.09 -8.89 -13.46
N ALA A 128 -17.61 -7.87 -12.73
CA ALA A 128 -18.47 -6.91 -12.04
C ALA A 128 -19.39 -6.14 -13.01
N ALA A 129 -18.84 -5.68 -14.15
CA ALA A 129 -19.63 -4.98 -15.17
C ALA A 129 -20.67 -5.89 -15.81
N GLU A 130 -20.33 -7.14 -16.10
CA GLU A 130 -21.24 -8.13 -16.67
C GLU A 130 -22.37 -8.48 -15.71
N LYS A 131 -22.04 -8.70 -14.43
CA LYS A 131 -23.03 -8.93 -13.37
C LYS A 131 -23.99 -7.75 -13.21
N ALA A 132 -23.47 -6.51 -13.21
CA ALA A 132 -24.30 -5.31 -13.13
C ALA A 132 -25.23 -5.16 -14.35
N ALA A 133 -24.73 -5.46 -15.56
CA ALA A 133 -25.53 -5.44 -16.78
C ALA A 133 -26.62 -6.51 -16.77
N GLN A 134 -26.32 -7.71 -16.26
CA GLN A 134 -27.27 -8.79 -16.15
C GLN A 134 -28.36 -8.48 -15.12
N GLU A 135 -27.98 -7.97 -13.95
CA GLU A 135 -28.93 -7.55 -12.92
C GLU A 135 -29.88 -6.44 -13.42
N HIS A 136 -29.38 -5.51 -14.23
CA HIS A 136 -30.22 -4.50 -14.87
C HIS A 136 -31.22 -5.10 -15.86
N LYS A 137 -30.80 -6.09 -16.68
CA LYS A 137 -31.70 -6.81 -17.59
C LYS A 137 -32.77 -7.57 -16.81
N ASP A 138 -32.40 -8.24 -15.74
CA ASP A 138 -33.31 -9.02 -14.91
C ASP A 138 -34.31 -8.11 -14.17
N ARG A 139 -33.86 -6.99 -13.61
CA ARG A 139 -34.76 -5.95 -13.06
C ARG A 139 -35.74 -5.42 -14.11
N ARG A 140 -35.31 -5.21 -15.35
CA ARG A 140 -36.20 -4.78 -16.43
C ARG A 140 -37.22 -5.85 -16.80
N ARG A 141 -36.84 -7.13 -16.76
CA ARG A 141 -37.75 -8.26 -17.01
C ARG A 141 -38.82 -8.36 -15.92
N MET A 142 -38.41 -8.35 -14.65
CA MET A 142 -39.33 -8.35 -13.51
C MET A 142 -40.35 -7.20 -13.56
N ARG A 143 -39.92 -5.99 -13.95
CA ARG A 143 -40.84 -4.85 -14.14
C ARG A 143 -41.87 -5.08 -15.25
N LYS A 144 -41.47 -5.70 -16.36
CA LYS A 144 -42.40 -6.02 -17.47
C LYS A 144 -43.41 -7.10 -17.06
N GLU A 145 -42.93 -8.15 -16.40
CA GLU A 145 -43.77 -9.25 -15.90
C GLU A 145 -44.75 -8.74 -14.83
N SER A 146 -44.30 -7.90 -13.90
CA SER A 146 -45.17 -7.27 -12.90
C SER A 146 -46.27 -6.42 -13.54
N LYS A 147 -45.93 -5.64 -14.59
CA LYS A 147 -46.93 -4.85 -15.34
C LYS A 147 -47.93 -5.73 -16.07
N LYS A 148 -47.47 -6.83 -16.69
CA LYS A 148 -48.35 -7.77 -17.39
C LYS A 148 -49.30 -8.47 -16.41
N ALA A 149 -48.80 -8.93 -15.27
CA ALA A 149 -49.61 -9.55 -14.22
C ALA A 149 -50.63 -8.56 -13.61
N ALA A 150 -50.26 -7.29 -13.44
CA ALA A 150 -51.19 -6.24 -13.01
C ALA A 150 -52.30 -5.99 -14.04
N ALA A 151 -51.95 -5.95 -15.33
CA ALA A 151 -52.92 -5.80 -16.42
C ALA A 151 -53.89 -6.99 -16.50
N GLU A 152 -53.37 -8.23 -16.41
CA GLU A 152 -54.20 -9.45 -16.40
C GLU A 152 -55.14 -9.49 -15.19
N LYS A 153 -54.68 -9.08 -13.99
CA LYS A 153 -55.54 -8.92 -12.80
C LYS A 153 -56.61 -7.85 -13.01
N SER A 154 -56.29 -6.71 -13.63
CA SER A 154 -57.29 -5.68 -13.92
C SER A 154 -58.32 -6.12 -14.96
N LEU A 155 -57.93 -6.95 -15.94
CA LEU A 155 -58.82 -7.50 -16.95
C LEU A 155 -59.75 -8.59 -16.36
N ALA A 156 -59.22 -9.42 -15.46
CA ALA A 156 -60.01 -10.42 -14.72
C ALA A 156 -61.01 -9.78 -13.75
N ASN A 157 -60.67 -8.64 -13.14
CA ASN A 157 -61.62 -7.84 -12.35
C ASN A 157 -62.69 -7.18 -13.23
N TYR A 158 -62.39 -6.88 -14.50
CA TYR A 158 -63.38 -6.36 -15.47
C TYR A 158 -64.33 -7.44 -16.01
N SER A 159 -63.95 -8.72 -16.01
CA SER A 159 -64.81 -9.82 -16.47
C SER A 159 -65.67 -10.45 -15.38
N ASN A 160 -65.61 -9.95 -14.15
CA ASN A 160 -66.43 -10.42 -13.03
C ASN A 160 -67.34 -9.32 -12.45
N GLY A 161 -67.55 -8.23 -13.20
CA GLY A 161 -68.56 -7.21 -12.92
C GLY A 161 -69.77 -7.45 -13.81
N GLU A 162 -70.71 -8.26 -13.34
CA GLU A 162 -72.07 -8.27 -13.88
C GLU A 162 -72.69 -6.88 -13.69
N SER A 163 -73.41 -6.45 -14.73
CA SER A 163 -74.00 -5.14 -14.95
C SER A 163 -74.81 -4.61 -13.76
N GLY A 164 -74.58 -3.35 -13.37
CA GLY A 164 -75.42 -2.61 -12.44
C GLY A 164 -74.92 -1.19 -12.19
N SER A 165 -75.67 -0.21 -12.72
CA SER A 165 -75.66 1.25 -12.51
C SER A 165 -75.14 1.74 -11.15
N GLU A 166 -74.56 2.94 -10.97
CA GLU A 166 -75.04 4.29 -11.30
C GLU A 166 -73.86 5.28 -11.35
N THR A 167 -74.05 6.37 -12.10
CA THR A 167 -73.26 7.60 -12.04
C THR A 167 -73.37 8.26 -10.67
N ASP A 168 -72.26 8.75 -10.11
CA ASP A 168 -72.32 10.03 -9.40
C ASP A 168 -70.96 10.76 -9.33
N ASP A 169 -71.08 12.06 -9.51
CA ASP A 169 -70.06 13.09 -9.47
C ASP A 169 -69.39 13.21 -8.09
N SER A 170 -68.14 13.70 -8.11
CA SER A 170 -67.56 14.68 -7.16
C SER A 170 -66.26 14.25 -6.46
N ASN A 171 -65.22 15.01 -6.79
CA ASN A 171 -64.24 15.61 -5.86
C ASN A 171 -63.09 14.73 -5.32
N ALA A 172 -61.87 15.04 -5.76
CA ALA A 172 -60.85 15.70 -4.91
C ALA A 172 -59.44 15.47 -5.49
N MET A 173 -58.78 16.58 -5.84
CA MET A 173 -57.31 16.66 -5.93
C MET A 173 -56.66 16.24 -4.59
N PRO A 174 -55.40 15.79 -4.62
CA PRO A 174 -54.40 16.74 -4.15
C PRO A 174 -53.16 16.83 -5.06
N VAL A 175 -52.75 18.09 -5.20
CA VAL A 175 -51.44 18.59 -5.56
C VAL A 175 -50.35 17.89 -4.75
N LEU A 176 -49.24 17.54 -5.39
CA LEU A 176 -47.93 17.60 -4.76
C LEU A 176 -46.86 17.92 -5.81
N GLU A 177 -46.70 19.22 -6.05
CA GLU A 177 -45.44 19.81 -6.44
C GLU A 177 -44.48 19.75 -5.24
N THR A 178 -43.30 19.17 -5.46
CA THR A 178 -42.03 19.61 -4.85
C THR A 178 -41.04 19.59 -6.00
N ALA A 179 -40.83 20.72 -6.68
CA ALA A 179 -39.79 21.69 -6.37
C ALA A 179 -38.40 21.03 -6.24
N GLU A 180 -37.55 21.25 -7.26
CA GLU A 180 -36.26 21.96 -7.09
C GLU A 180 -35.13 21.05 -6.56
N ASN A 181 -33.87 21.04 -7.00
CA ASN A 181 -33.07 21.93 -7.82
C ASN A 181 -31.73 21.22 -8.13
N PHE A 182 -31.09 21.60 -9.24
CA PHE A 182 -29.62 21.62 -9.48
C PHE A 182 -28.82 20.28 -9.39
N THR A 183 -28.00 19.89 -10.36
CA THR A 183 -27.00 20.72 -11.05
C THR A 183 -26.62 20.06 -12.36
N GLY A 184 -26.80 20.76 -13.48
CA GLY A 184 -26.17 20.41 -14.75
C GLY A 184 -24.67 20.71 -14.66
N CYS A 185 -23.83 19.67 -14.75
CA CYS A 185 -22.41 19.87 -15.00
C CYS A 185 -22.21 20.08 -16.51
N ARG A 186 -21.92 21.33 -16.85
CA ARG A 186 -21.44 21.81 -18.15
C ARG A 186 -20.29 20.93 -18.63
N VAL A 187 -20.43 20.32 -19.80
CA VAL A 187 -19.28 19.83 -20.57
C VAL A 187 -18.62 21.07 -21.18
N LEU A 188 -17.58 21.58 -20.50
CA LEU A 188 -16.64 22.51 -21.12
C LEU A 188 -15.84 21.72 -22.16
N LYS A 189 -16.13 21.99 -23.44
CA LYS A 189 -15.22 21.69 -24.55
C LYS A 189 -14.27 22.89 -24.68
N GLU A 190 -13.07 22.78 -24.14
CA GLU A 190 -11.91 23.57 -24.57
C GLU A 190 -10.68 22.65 -24.56
N ILE A 191 -10.20 22.26 -25.75
CA ILE A 191 -9.05 22.83 -26.47
C ILE A 191 -7.72 22.46 -25.78
N ILE A 192 -6.98 21.54 -26.41
CA ILE A 192 -5.53 21.38 -26.30
C ILE A 192 -5.08 21.24 -27.76
N VAL A 193 -4.60 22.31 -28.38
CA VAL A 193 -3.18 22.67 -28.61
C VAL A 193 -2.42 21.58 -29.33
#